data_AF-A0A8H2W6P6-F1
#
_entry.id   AF-A0A8H2W6P6-F1
#
_cell.length_a   1.000
_cell.length_b   1.000
_cell.length_c   1.000
_cell.angle_alpha   90.00
_cell.angle_beta   90.00
_cell.angle_gamma   90.00
#
_symmetry.space_group_name_H-M   'P 1'
#
loop_
_entity.id
_entity.type
_entity.pdbx_description
1 polymer ?
#
loop_
_entity_poly.entity_id
_entity_poly.type
_entity_poly.pdbx_seq_one_letter_code
_entity_poly.pdbx_strand_id
1 'polypeptide(L)'
;MSSPSELSPERLAEMAAEITFIYESLDVTKHLSIAATTILIYDIISTLDSEIKYVWNSKWTFARIAFHLNRLWIIILMGAYFPTLFMYGLSENLSVVIIEPS
;
A
#
# COMPACT_ATOMS: atom_id res chain seq x y z
N MET A 1 -32.49 -10.65 -15.02
CA MET A 1 -31.58 -11.79 -14.84
C MET A 1 -31.14 -12.23 -16.22
N SER A 2 -30.02 -11.70 -16.72
CA SER A 2 -29.45 -12.03 -18.03
C SER A 2 -28.84 -13.43 -18.00
N SER A 3 -29.10 -14.20 -19.06
CA SER A 3 -28.71 -15.60 -19.20
C SER A 3 -27.17 -15.74 -19.28
N PRO A 4 -26.55 -16.82 -18.75
CA PRO A 4 -25.09 -17.01 -18.73
C PRO A 4 -24.42 -17.16 -20.12
N SER A 5 -25.20 -17.12 -21.21
CA SER A 5 -24.77 -17.44 -22.58
C SER A 5 -24.51 -16.23 -23.48
N GLU A 6 -24.64 -14.99 -22.99
CA GLU A 6 -24.46 -13.76 -23.81
C GLU A 6 -23.24 -12.94 -23.38
N LEU A 7 -22.11 -13.59 -23.12
CA LEU A 7 -20.83 -12.89 -23.05
C LEU A 7 -20.33 -12.68 -24.49
N SER A 8 -20.71 -11.57 -25.11
CA SER A 8 -20.27 -11.25 -26.48
C SER A 8 -18.74 -11.09 -26.52
N PRO A 9 -18.08 -11.38 -27.66
CA PRO A 9 -16.63 -11.18 -27.81
C PRO A 9 -16.16 -9.77 -27.46
N GLU A 10 -17.01 -8.76 -27.70
CA GLU A 10 -16.79 -7.36 -27.32
C GLU A 10 -16.73 -7.18 -25.80
N ARG A 11 -17.67 -7.78 -25.05
CA ARG A 11 -17.69 -7.70 -23.58
C ARG A 11 -16.49 -8.40 -22.96
N LEU A 12 -16.05 -9.51 -23.56
CA LEU A 12 -14.83 -10.21 -23.16
C LEU A 12 -13.59 -9.33 -23.36
N ALA A 13 -13.47 -8.67 -24.50
CA ALA A 13 -12.35 -7.77 -24.79
C ALA A 13 -12.36 -6.54 -23.86
N GLU A 14 -13.54 -5.96 -23.59
CA GLU A 14 -13.71 -4.85 -22.65
C GLU A 14 -13.24 -5.23 -21.24
N MET A 15 -13.68 -6.38 -20.72
CA MET A 15 -13.27 -6.88 -19.41
C MET A 15 -11.77 -7.18 -19.33
N ALA A 16 -11.19 -7.79 -20.38
CA ALA A 16 -9.76 -8.09 -20.41
C ALA A 16 -8.90 -6.81 -20.41
N ALA A 17 -9.33 -5.77 -21.13
CA ALA A 17 -8.68 -4.47 -21.13
C ALA A 17 -8.76 -3.80 -19.75
N GLU A 18 -9.92 -3.85 -19.10
CA GLU A 18 -10.11 -3.31 -17.74
C GLU A 18 -9.21 -4.02 -16.72
N ILE A 19 -9.16 -5.35 -16.76
CA ILE A 19 -8.31 -6.15 -15.87
C ILE A 19 -6.83 -5.80 -16.08
N THR A 20 -6.38 -5.70 -17.32
CA THR A 20 -4.99 -5.35 -17.67
C THR A 20 -4.61 -3.98 -17.09
N PHE A 21 -5.49 -2.99 -17.25
CA PHE A 21 -5.28 -1.65 -16.71
C PHE A 21 -5.16 -1.64 -15.17
N ILE A 22 -6.01 -2.43 -14.49
CA ILE A 22 -5.96 -2.59 -13.03
C ILE A 22 -4.62 -3.19 -12.59
N TYR A 23 -4.12 -4.22 -13.30
CA TYR A 23 -2.84 -4.85 -12.98
C TYR A 23 -1.66 -3.88 -13.13
N GLU A 24 -1.59 -3.14 -14.24
CA GLU A 24 -0.53 -2.14 -14.45
C GLU A 24 -0.56 -1.06 -13.36
N SER A 25 -1.77 -0.59 -13.02
CA SER A 25 -1.96 0.42 -11.98
C SER A 25 -1.53 -0.10 -10.59
N LEU A 26 -1.82 -1.37 -10.28
CA LEU A 26 -1.40 -2.00 -9.03
C LEU A 26 0.12 -2.10 -8.93
N ASP A 27 0.80 -2.48 -10.00
CA ASP A 27 2.25 -2.60 -9.99
C ASP A 27 2.94 -1.26 -9.82
N VAL A 28 2.50 -0.21 -10.53
CA VAL A 28 2.99 1.15 -10.29
C VAL A 28 2.77 1.56 -8.84
N THR A 29 1.60 1.26 -8.28
CA THR A 29 1.26 1.59 -6.88
C THR A 29 2.16 0.87 -5.87
N LYS A 30 2.51 -0.41 -6.10
CA LYS A 30 3.44 -1.17 -5.26
C LYS A 30 4.82 -0.55 -5.22
N HIS A 31 5.39 -0.23 -6.39
CA HIS A 31 6.71 0.38 -6.48
C HIS A 31 6.73 1.77 -5.82
N LEU A 32 5.70 2.58 -6.08
CA LEU A 32 5.57 3.89 -5.45
C LEU A 32 5.42 3.80 -3.93
N SER A 33 4.66 2.81 -3.44
CA SER A 33 4.49 2.59 -1.99
C SER A 33 5.80 2.21 -1.31
N ILE A 34 6.63 1.36 -1.93
CA ILE A 34 7.96 1.02 -1.41
C ILE A 34 8.87 2.25 -1.38
N ALA A 35 8.90 3.03 -2.47
CA ALA A 35 9.71 4.23 -2.55
C ALA A 35 9.28 5.26 -1.50
N ALA A 36 7.98 5.53 -1.37
CA ALA A 36 7.42 6.44 -0.38
C ALA A 36 7.71 5.98 1.06
N THR A 37 7.56 4.68 1.34
CA THR A 37 7.87 4.11 2.66
C THR A 37 9.35 4.27 2.99
N THR A 38 10.23 4.05 2.01
CA THR A 38 11.69 4.21 2.19
C THR A 38 12.05 5.66 2.51
N ILE A 39 11.49 6.62 1.77
CA ILE A 39 11.71 8.05 2.01
C ILE A 39 11.20 8.45 3.39
N LEU A 40 10.01 7.97 3.78
CA LEU A 40 9.43 8.25 5.08
C LEU A 40 10.30 7.71 6.23
N ILE A 41 10.80 6.47 6.12
CA ILE A 41 11.71 5.88 7.11
C ILE A 41 13.00 6.70 7.19
N TYR A 42 13.55 7.09 6.04
CA TYR A 42 14.75 7.91 6.00
C TYR A 42 14.55 9.26 6.69
N ASP A 43 13.44 9.95 6.41
CA ASP A 43 13.08 11.22 7.05
C ASP A 43 12.97 11.05 8.57
N ILE A 44 12.25 10.02 9.02
CA ILE A 44 12.09 9.68 10.45
C ILE A 44 13.44 9.45 11.12
N ILE A 45 14.34 8.68 10.52
CA ILE A 45 15.65 8.38 11.12
C ILE A 45 16.52 9.64 11.14
N SER A 46 16.53 10.41 10.06
CA SER A 46 17.33 11.63 9.93
C SER A 46 16.95 12.70 10.95
N THR A 47 15.65 12.83 11.27
CA THR A 47 15.18 13.83 12.24
C THR A 47 15.17 13.33 13.69
N LEU A 48 15.25 12.01 13.91
CA LEU A 48 15.05 11.39 15.22
C LEU A 48 15.99 11.95 16.30
N ASP A 49 17.27 12.11 15.99
CA ASP A 49 18.27 12.60 16.96
C ASP A 49 17.93 14.01 17.45
N SER A 50 17.51 14.88 16.53
CA SER A 50 17.09 16.24 16.84
C SER A 50 15.77 16.24 17.63
N GLU A 51 14.82 15.40 17.25
CA GLU A 51 13.54 15.25 17.96
C GLU A 51 13.74 14.77 19.41
N ILE A 52 14.61 13.79 19.63
CA ILE A 52 14.91 13.28 20.98
C ILE A 52 15.49 14.42 21.83
N LYS A 53 16.45 15.17 21.28
CA LYS A 53 17.11 16.26 21.99
C LYS A 53 16.15 17.41 22.34
N TYR A 54 15.33 17.84 21.39
CA TYR A 54 14.55 19.08 21.53
C TYR A 54 13.07 18.86 21.90
N VAL A 55 12.48 17.73 21.51
CA VAL A 55 11.04 17.47 21.68
C VAL A 55 10.80 16.48 22.80
N TRP A 56 11.58 15.39 22.88
CA TRP A 56 11.29 14.30 23.82
C TRP A 56 11.63 14.67 25.26
N ASN A 57 12.65 15.50 25.45
CA ASN A 57 13.04 16.04 26.75
C ASN A 57 12.31 17.35 27.13
N SER A 58 11.49 17.90 26.22
CA SER A 58 10.73 19.14 26.48
C SER A 58 9.46 18.87 27.31
N LYS A 59 8.93 19.89 27.99
CA LYS A 59 7.69 19.78 28.76
C LYS A 59 6.54 19.31 27.86
N TRP A 60 5.63 18.51 28.42
CA TRP A 60 4.42 18.08 27.72
C TRP A 60 3.54 19.29 27.41
N THR A 61 3.56 19.72 26.16
CA THR A 61 2.69 20.76 25.62
C THR A 61 1.76 20.17 24.57
N PHE A 62 0.66 20.87 24.27
CA PHE A 62 -0.26 20.46 23.20
C PHE A 62 0.47 20.27 21.85
N ALA A 63 1.41 21.15 21.53
CA ALA A 63 2.23 21.04 20.32
C ALA A 63 3.04 19.72 20.26
N ARG A 64 3.58 19.25 21.40
CA ARG A 64 4.29 17.97 21.48
C ARG A 64 3.35 16.80 21.19
N ILE A 65 2.13 16.81 21.72
CA ILE A 65 1.16 15.74 21.50
C ILE A 65 0.75 15.70 20.03
N ALA A 66 0.42 16.85 19.44
CA ALA A 66 0.07 16.96 18.03
C ALA A 66 1.20 16.46 17.11
N PHE A 67 2.46 16.79 17.46
CA PHE A 67 3.64 16.30 16.75
C PHE A 67 3.74 14.76 16.77
N HIS A 68 3.60 14.14 17.95
CA HIS A 68 3.68 12.68 18.06
C HIS A 68 2.50 11.98 17.38
N LEU A 69 1.29 12.55 17.45
CA LEU A 69 0.13 12.02 16.74
C LEU A 69 0.36 12.04 15.24
N ASN A 70 0.86 13.14 14.68
CA ASN A 70 1.12 13.23 13.25
C ASN A 70 2.17 12.19 12.80
N ARG A 71 3.20 11.97 13.63
CA ARG A 71 4.26 10.99 13.36
C ARG A 71 3.80 9.54 13.49
N LEU A 72 3.00 9.23 14.50
CA LEU A 72 2.45 7.87 14.68
C LEU A 72 1.36 7.56 13.66
N TRP A 73 0.56 8.56 13.27
CA TRP A 73 -0.54 8.39 12.33
C TRP A 73 -0.05 7.91 10.97
N ILE A 74 1.01 8.52 10.44
CA ILE A 74 1.50 8.17 9.10
C ILE A 74 2.13 6.78 9.07
N ILE A 75 2.78 6.36 10.17
CA ILE A 75 3.32 5.00 10.34
C ILE A 75 2.18 3.98 10.44
N ILE A 76 1.13 4.27 11.21
CA ILE A 76 -0.03 3.38 11.36
C ILE A 76 -0.75 3.21 10.03
N LEU A 77 -1.01 4.30 9.30
CA LEU A 77 -1.67 4.23 8.00
C LEU A 77 -0.82 3.42 7.01
N MET A 78 0.45 3.76 6.82
CA MET A 78 1.33 3.01 5.92
C MET A 78 1.43 1.54 6.34
N GLY A 79 1.59 1.26 7.64
CA GLY A 79 1.66 -0.11 8.17
C GLY A 79 0.38 -0.92 7.99
N ALA A 80 -0.80 -0.28 7.98
CA ALA A 80 -2.08 -0.94 7.72
C ALA A 80 -2.33 -1.16 6.22
N TYR A 81 -2.01 -0.17 5.37
CA TYR A 81 -2.24 -0.26 3.93
C TYR A 81 -1.21 -1.12 3.21
N PHE A 82 0.06 -1.09 3.63
CA PHE A 82 1.13 -1.81 2.96
C PHE A 82 0.85 -3.32 2.84
N PRO A 83 0.48 -4.05 3.92
CA PRO A 83 0.12 -5.47 3.80
C PRO A 83 -1.03 -5.73 2.83
N THR A 84 -2.06 -4.88 2.78
CA THR A 84 -3.21 -5.09 1.87
C THR A 84 -2.78 -5.07 0.40
N LEU A 85 -1.84 -4.18 0.04
CA LEU A 85 -1.33 -4.04 -1.31
C LEU A 85 -0.51 -5.26 -1.78
N PHE A 86 0.22 -5.90 -0.87
CA PHE A 86 1.08 -7.06 -1.17
C PHE A 86 0.38 -8.41 -0.94
N MET A 87 -0.56 -8.50 0.00
CA MET A 87 -1.32 -9.72 0.29
C MET A 87 -2.21 -10.11 -0.90
N TYR A 88 -2.73 -9.14 -1.65
CA TYR A 88 -3.48 -9.40 -2.88
C TYR A 88 -2.61 -10.13 -3.93
N GLY A 89 -1.38 -9.68 -4.16
CA GLY A 89 -0.46 -10.33 -5.11
C GLY A 89 0.01 -11.73 -4.67
N LEU A 90 0.12 -11.99 -3.36
CA LEU A 90 0.48 -13.33 -2.85
C LEU A 90 -0.62 -14.37 -3.07
N SER A 91 -1.89 -13.97 -2.90
CA SER A 91 -3.05 -14.86 -3.11
C SER A 91 -3.16 -15.33 -4.56
N GLU A 92 -2.92 -14.44 -5.53
CA GLU A 92 -3.00 -14.76 -6.95
C GLU A 92 -1.88 -15.71 -7.38
N ASN A 93 -0.63 -15.44 -6.98
CA ASN A 93 0.51 -16.33 -7.29
C ASN A 93 0.31 -17.74 -6.69
N LEU A 94 -0.24 -17.83 -5.48
CA LEU A 94 -0.54 -19.12 -4.85
C LEU A 94 -1.62 -19.89 -5.65
N SER A 95 -2.63 -19.21 -6.19
CA SER A 95 -3.66 -19.86 -7.01
C SER A 95 -3.12 -20.40 -8.34
N VAL A 96 -2.23 -19.67 -9.01
CA VAL A 96 -1.57 -20.13 -10.25
C VAL A 96 -0.70 -21.36 -9.98
N VAL A 97 0.08 -21.34 -8.90
CA VAL A 97 0.97 -22.45 -8.51
C VAL A 97 0.19 -23.72 -8.11
N ILE A 98 -1.02 -23.60 -7.57
CA ILE A 98 -1.85 -24.77 -7.20
C ILE A 98 -2.53 -25.40 -8.42
N ILE A 99 -2.83 -24.62 -9.47
CA ILE A 99 -3.55 -25.10 -10.67
C ILE A 99 -2.61 -25.77 -11.67
N GLU A 100 -1.33 -25.40 -11.70
CA GLU A 100 -0.28 -26.14 -12.44
C GLU A 100 0.61 -26.94 -11.46
N PRO A 101 0.19 -28.14 -11.00
CA PRO A 101 1.13 -29.04 -10.37
C PRO A 101 2.04 -29.59 -11.47
N SER A 102 3.31 -29.20 -11.42
CA SER A 102 4.41 -29.77 -12.22
C SER A 102 4.38 -31.30 -12.28
#